data_AF-A0A843LNK9-F1
#
_entry.id   AF-A0A843LNK9-F1
#
_cell.length_a   1.000
_cell.length_b   1.000
_cell.length_c   1.000
_cell.angle_alpha   90.00
_cell.angle_beta   90.00
_cell.angle_gamma   90.00
#
_symmetry.space_group_name_H-M   'P 1'
#
loop_
_entity.id
_entity.type
_entity.pdbx_description
1 polymer ?
#
loop_
_entity_poly.entity_id
_entity_poly.type
_entity_poly.pdbx_seq_one_letter_code
_entity_poly.pdbx_strand_id
1 'polypeptide(L)'
;LSNIPNSILTNNTYLQYNKKERHRVNLIVGIDLNIDIEEFKIHILDFINGQEGILKNPKAQVFSKGINFEESTLKISFWIKDFNKKEKYKLIITNEIRKYVNNR
;
A
#
# COMPACT_ATOMS: atom_id res chain seq x y z
N LEU A 1 -26.23 22.06 -0.17
CA LEU A 1 -25.19 23.04 -0.58
C LEU A 1 -24.38 23.37 0.67
N SER A 2 -23.08 23.05 0.68
CA SER A 2 -22.22 23.41 1.80
C SER A 2 -21.51 24.73 1.43
N ASN A 3 -21.84 25.82 2.12
CA ASN A 3 -21.23 27.12 1.91
C ASN A 3 -20.08 27.29 2.89
N ILE A 4 -18.85 27.07 2.42
CA ILE A 4 -17.64 27.24 3.22
C ILE A 4 -17.17 28.71 3.08
N PRO A 5 -17.05 29.47 4.17
CA PRO A 5 -16.54 30.84 4.13
C PRO A 5 -15.10 30.92 3.61
N ASN A 6 -14.83 31.90 2.73
CA ASN A 6 -13.48 32.12 2.16
C ASN A 6 -12.41 32.32 3.23
N SER A 7 -12.74 32.97 4.35
CA SER A 7 -11.82 33.19 5.47
C SER A 7 -11.28 31.89 6.08
N ILE A 8 -12.04 30.79 6.01
CA ILE A 8 -11.63 29.47 6.52
C ILE A 8 -10.70 28.77 5.52
N LEU A 9 -10.88 29.02 4.22
CA LEU A 9 -10.05 28.44 3.15
C LEU A 9 -8.65 29.08 3.08
N THR A 10 -8.52 30.38 3.37
CA THR A 10 -7.23 31.08 3.29
C THR A 10 -6.33 30.84 4.50
N ASN A 11 -6.91 30.59 5.68
CA ASN A 11 -6.18 30.51 6.94
C ASN A 11 -5.78 29.09 7.35
N ASN A 12 -6.29 28.05 6.67
CA ASN A 12 -5.97 26.65 6.95
C ASN A 12 -5.21 26.04 5.77
N THR A 13 -4.23 25.17 6.04
CA THR A 13 -3.60 24.35 5.01
C THR A 13 -4.63 23.42 4.37
N TYR A 14 -5.10 23.78 3.18
CA TYR A 14 -6.01 22.96 2.38
C TYR A 14 -5.22 21.90 1.60
N LEU A 15 -5.59 20.63 1.75
CA LEU A 15 -5.08 19.54 0.92
C LEU A 15 -5.73 19.64 -0.47
N GLN A 16 -5.06 20.32 -1.39
CA GLN A 16 -5.53 20.45 -2.77
C GLN A 16 -5.20 19.17 -3.56
N TYR A 17 -6.18 18.27 -3.74
CA TYR A 17 -6.04 17.01 -4.49
C TYR A 17 -5.95 17.17 -6.03
N ASN A 18 -5.50 18.32 -6.55
CA ASN A 18 -5.67 18.68 -7.97
C ASN A 18 -4.41 18.61 -8.84
N LYS A 19 -3.42 17.80 -8.46
CA LYS A 19 -2.29 17.44 -9.35
C LYS A 19 -2.35 15.95 -9.68
N LYS A 20 -1.70 15.56 -10.80
CA LYS A 20 -1.37 14.18 -11.17
C LYS A 20 -0.46 13.55 -10.10
N GLU A 21 -0.96 13.44 -8.88
CA GLU A 21 -0.21 13.01 -7.73
C GLU A 21 -0.12 11.50 -7.78
N ARG A 22 1.11 11.01 -7.79
CA ARG A 22 1.36 9.60 -7.53
C ARG A 22 0.98 9.40 -6.07
N HIS A 23 0.04 8.50 -5.80
CA HIS A 23 -0.36 8.27 -4.41
C HIS A 23 0.39 7.06 -3.87
N ARG A 24 1.09 7.25 -2.75
CA ARG A 24 1.73 6.13 -2.04
C ARG A 24 0.70 5.44 -1.17
N VAL A 25 0.61 4.13 -1.33
CA VAL A 25 -0.22 3.25 -0.51
C VAL A 25 0.69 2.44 0.40
N ASN A 26 0.31 2.33 1.66
CA ASN A 26 0.97 1.47 2.63
C ASN A 26 -0.01 0.40 3.11
N LEU A 27 0.48 -0.83 3.18
CA LEU A 27 -0.14 -1.98 3.81
C LEU A 27 0.76 -2.44 4.96
N ILE A 28 0.16 -2.75 6.11
CA ILE A 28 0.83 -3.38 7.23
C ILE A 28 0.23 -4.77 7.33
N VAL A 29 1.10 -5.77 7.33
CA VAL A 29 0.69 -7.18 7.40
C VAL A 29 1.51 -7.89 8.46
N GLY A 30 0.83 -8.72 9.24
CA GLY A 30 1.45 -9.72 10.09
C GLY A 30 1.61 -11.02 9.29
N ILE A 31 2.79 -11.63 9.37
CA ILE A 31 3.10 -12.89 8.71
C ILE A 31 3.66 -13.84 9.77
N ASP A 32 3.18 -15.07 9.80
CA ASP A 32 3.65 -16.12 10.71
C ASP A 32 5.18 -16.30 10.62
N LEU A 33 5.79 -16.60 11.76
CA LEU A 33 7.24 -16.79 11.89
C LEU A 33 7.77 -17.99 11.07
N ASN A 34 6.91 -18.93 10.70
CA ASN A 34 7.27 -20.07 9.86
C ASN A 34 7.44 -19.74 8.36
N ILE A 35 6.99 -18.56 7.91
CA ILE A 35 7.10 -18.14 6.51
C ILE A 35 8.44 -17.45 6.28
N ASP A 36 9.15 -17.88 5.22
CA ASP A 36 10.34 -17.19 4.74
C ASP A 36 9.97 -15.79 4.20
N ILE A 37 10.45 -14.76 4.90
CA ILE A 37 10.18 -13.35 4.61
C ILE A 37 10.84 -12.90 3.30
N GLU A 38 12.01 -13.44 2.95
CA GLU A 38 12.69 -13.08 1.71
C GLU A 38 11.98 -13.70 0.50
N GLU A 39 11.55 -14.96 0.58
CA GLU A 39 10.71 -15.57 -0.46
C GLU A 39 9.37 -14.83 -0.62
N PHE A 40 8.71 -14.53 0.50
CA PHE A 40 7.48 -13.75 0.49
C PHE A 40 7.68 -12.38 -0.18
N LYS A 41 8.77 -11.69 0.16
CA LYS A 41 9.11 -10.38 -0.39
C LYS A 41 9.31 -10.45 -1.90
N ILE A 42 10.02 -11.45 -2.41
CA ILE A 42 10.21 -11.64 -3.86
C ILE A 42 8.84 -11.84 -4.53
N HIS A 43 8.05 -12.80 -4.04
CA HIS A 43 6.72 -13.12 -4.59
C HIS A 43 5.81 -11.90 -4.65
N ILE A 44 5.68 -11.17 -3.52
CA ILE A 44 4.74 -10.06 -3.45
C ILE A 44 5.19 -8.85 -4.27
N LEU A 45 6.50 -8.60 -4.36
CA LEU A 45 7.03 -7.52 -5.19
C LEU A 45 6.80 -7.82 -6.68
N ASP A 46 7.02 -9.06 -7.12
CA ASP A 46 6.75 -9.48 -8.50
C ASP A 46 5.27 -9.37 -8.84
N PHE A 47 4.39 -9.85 -7.95
CA PHE A 47 2.95 -9.72 -8.11
C PHE A 47 2.49 -8.25 -8.21
N ILE A 48 3.00 -7.38 -7.33
CA ILE A 48 2.67 -5.95 -7.31
C ILE A 48 3.15 -5.26 -8.60
N ASN A 49 4.37 -5.57 -9.05
CA ASN A 49 4.95 -4.98 -10.27
C ASN A 49 4.24 -5.44 -11.55
N GLY A 50 3.51 -6.56 -11.52
CA GLY A 50 2.66 -7.05 -12.59
C GLY A 50 1.33 -6.28 -12.75
N GLN A 51 0.93 -5.46 -11.78
CA GLN A 51 -0.36 -4.76 -11.82
C GLN A 51 -0.28 -3.46 -12.66
N GLU A 52 -1.12 -3.34 -13.69
CA GLU A 52 -1.06 -2.19 -14.64
C GLU A 52 -1.28 -0.81 -14.00
N GLY A 53 -2.12 -0.73 -12.97
CA GLY A 53 -2.42 0.52 -12.28
C GLY A 53 -1.42 0.91 -11.18
N ILE A 54 -0.42 0.07 -10.93
CA ILE A 54 0.69 0.35 -10.02
C ILE A 54 1.85 0.91 -10.84
N LEU A 55 2.54 1.90 -10.26
CA LEU A 55 3.70 2.53 -10.87
C LEU A 55 4.93 1.64 -10.67
N LYS A 56 5.64 1.36 -11.76
CA LYS A 56 6.94 0.66 -11.74
C LYS A 56 8.08 1.58 -11.28
N ASN A 57 7.88 2.90 -11.38
CA ASN A 57 8.80 3.92 -10.90
C ASN A 57 7.99 5.04 -10.19
N PRO A 58 8.08 5.20 -8.86
CA PRO A 58 8.98 4.48 -7.96
C PRO A 58 8.58 3.01 -7.75
N LYS A 59 9.56 2.13 -7.52
CA LYS A 59 9.35 0.69 -7.30
C LYS A 59 8.59 0.44 -5.99
N ALA A 60 7.84 -0.66 -5.94
CA ALA A 60 7.28 -1.17 -4.70
C ALA A 60 8.40 -1.65 -3.75
N GLN A 61 8.14 -1.59 -2.45
CA GLN A 61 9.10 -1.90 -1.41
C GLN A 61 8.43 -2.65 -0.25
N VAL A 62 9.15 -3.58 0.35
CA VAL A 62 8.76 -4.28 1.57
C VAL A 62 9.80 -3.96 2.64
N PHE A 63 9.34 -3.58 3.82
CA PHE A 63 10.17 -3.26 4.97
C PHE A 63 9.73 -4.08 6.18
N SER A 64 10.68 -4.61 6.94
CA SER A 64 10.35 -5.13 8.28
C SER A 64 10.04 -3.96 9.22
N LYS A 65 8.96 -4.08 9.97
CA LYS A 65 8.56 -3.15 11.03
C LYS A 65 8.97 -3.64 12.40
N GLY A 66 9.10 -4.95 12.57
CA GLY A 66 9.37 -5.61 13.83
C GLY A 66 8.95 -7.07 13.78
N ILE A 67 9.20 -7.76 14.88
CA ILE A 67 8.85 -9.16 15.10
C ILE A 67 8.35 -9.30 16.54
N ASN A 68 7.35 -10.13 16.75
CA ASN A 68 6.89 -10.54 18.08
C ASN A 68 6.92 -12.09 18.17
N PHE A 69 6.34 -12.67 19.22
CA PHE A 69 6.36 -14.12 19.44
C PHE A 69 5.44 -14.93 18.50
N GLU A 70 4.52 -14.26 17.80
CA GLU A 70 3.52 -14.89 16.94
C GLU A 70 3.75 -14.58 15.46
N GLU A 71 4.22 -13.38 15.12
CA GLU A 71 4.32 -12.89 13.76
C GLU A 71 5.46 -11.87 13.55
N SER A 72 5.93 -11.82 12.31
CA SER A 72 6.74 -10.73 11.78
C SER A 72 5.84 -9.68 11.15
N THR A 73 5.96 -8.42 11.57
CA THR A 73 5.21 -7.31 11.00
C THR A 73 5.98 -6.72 9.83
N LEU A 74 5.35 -6.68 8.65
CA LEU A 74 5.91 -6.10 7.43
C LEU A 74 5.08 -4.90 6.99
N LYS A 75 5.77 -3.92 6.40
CA LYS A 75 5.18 -2.78 5.70
C LYS A 75 5.45 -2.91 4.20
N ILE A 76 4.38 -2.98 3.43
CA ILE A 76 4.42 -3.02 1.97
C ILE A 76 4.00 -1.64 1.45
N SER A 77 4.85 -1.03 0.62
CA SER A 77 4.65 0.30 0.04
C SER A 77 4.68 0.23 -1.48
N PHE A 78 3.68 0.82 -2.13
CA PHE A 78 3.61 0.93 -3.59
C PHE A 78 2.92 2.22 -4.00
N TRP A 79 3.12 2.61 -5.27
CA TRP A 79 2.58 3.85 -5.81
C TRP A 79 1.51 3.55 -6.85
N ILE A 80 0.37 4.23 -6.78
CA ILE A 80 -0.74 4.07 -7.73
C ILE A 80 -0.85 5.31 -8.63
N LYS A 81 -1.24 5.08 -9.88
CA LYS A 81 -1.49 6.15 -10.87
C LYS A 81 -2.78 6.93 -10.59
N ASP A 82 -3.82 6.20 -10.17
CA ASP A 82 -5.17 6.70 -10.00
C ASP A 82 -5.62 6.46 -8.56
N PHE A 83 -5.85 7.55 -7.82
CA PHE A 83 -6.27 7.52 -6.43
C PHE A 83 -7.57 6.75 -6.22
N ASN A 84 -8.51 6.85 -7.17
CA ASN A 84 -9.81 6.21 -7.04
C ASN A 84 -9.71 4.67 -7.07
N LYS A 85 -8.60 4.14 -7.61
CA LYS A 85 -8.30 2.70 -7.65
C LYS A 85 -7.50 2.22 -6.44
N LYS A 86 -7.18 3.08 -5.48
CA LYS A 86 -6.41 2.74 -4.26
C LYS A 86 -6.97 1.52 -3.55
N GLU A 87 -8.25 1.55 -3.19
CA GLU A 87 -8.87 0.48 -2.40
C GLU A 87 -8.99 -0.81 -3.19
N LYS A 88 -9.22 -0.72 -4.51
CA LYS A 88 -9.18 -1.88 -5.43
C LYS A 88 -7.81 -2.58 -5.35
N TYR A 89 -6.71 -1.84 -5.52
CA TYR A 89 -5.38 -2.45 -5.49
C TYR A 89 -4.96 -2.94 -4.11
N LYS A 90 -5.35 -2.23 -3.03
CA LYS A 90 -5.18 -2.76 -1.68
C LYS A 90 -5.85 -4.11 -1.51
N LEU A 91 -7.10 -4.24 -1.94
CA LEU A 91 -7.84 -5.50 -1.81
C LEU A 91 -7.21 -6.64 -2.63
N ILE A 92 -6.81 -6.36 -3.87
CA ILE A 92 -6.13 -7.35 -4.74
C ILE A 92 -4.84 -7.86 -4.08
N ILE A 93 -4.00 -6.94 -3.57
CA ILE A 93 -2.74 -7.27 -2.92
C ILE A 93 -2.97 -8.03 -1.62
N THR A 94 -3.90 -7.57 -0.77
CA THR A 94 -4.25 -8.28 0.47
C THR A 94 -4.73 -9.70 0.19
N ASN A 95 -5.54 -9.89 -0.85
CA ASN A 95 -6.01 -11.22 -1.23
C ASN A 95 -4.87 -12.13 -1.70
N GLU A 96 -3.89 -11.60 -2.43
CA GLU A 96 -2.71 -12.36 -2.84
C GLU A 96 -1.85 -12.77 -1.63
N ILE A 97 -1.63 -11.85 -0.70
CA ILE A 97 -0.91 -12.14 0.55
C ILE A 97 -1.61 -13.26 1.31
N ARG A 98 -2.95 -13.19 1.44
CA ARG A 98 -3.73 -14.24 2.09
C ARG A 98 -3.56 -15.60 1.41
N LYS A 99 -3.57 -15.66 0.07
CA LYS A 99 -3.35 -16.92 -0.67
C LYS A 99 -1.96 -17.48 -0.43
N TYR A 100 -0.94 -16.62 -0.43
CA TYR A 100 0.43 -17.05 -0.17
C TYR A 100 0.57 -17.66 1.23
N VAL A 101 0.03 -16.99 2.25
CA VAL A 101 0.06 -17.45 3.65
C VAL A 101 -0.71 -18.75 3.83
N ASN A 102 -1.90 -18.90 3.23
CA ASN A 102 -2.73 -20.09 3.41
C ASN A 102 -2.23 -21.35 2.69
N ASN A 103 -1.33 -21.20 1.71
CA ASN A 103 -0.80 -22.32 0.92
C ASN A 103 0.51 -22.90 1.49
N ARG A 104 0.96 -22.42 2.65
CA ARG A 104 2.15 -22.89 3.37
C ARG A 104 1.78 -23.23 4.80
#